data_AF-A0A0P9ST15-F1
#
_entry.id   AF-A0A0P9ST15-F1
#
_cell.length_a   1.000
_cell.length_b   1.000
_cell.length_c   1.000
_cell.angle_alpha   90.00
_cell.angle_beta   90.00
_cell.angle_gamma   90.00
#
_symmetry.space_group_name_H-M   'P 1'
#
loop_
_entity.id
_entity.type
_entity.pdbx_description
1 polymer ?
#
loop_
_entity_poly.entity_id
_entity_poly.type
_entity_poly.pdbx_seq_one_letter_code
_entity_poly.pdbx_strand_id
1 'polypeptide(L)'
;MAVVVADGLSALAVHRHAVPFLIRLEEQAKAEGWSLSPVIMVEQGRVAVADEVGELLGAQMVVILIGERPGLSSPDSLGLYFTYAPKVGLNDAHRNCISNVRLEGLSYGMAAHRLLYLMREACRRQISGVNLKDEAQLQTLDSDGSAEHSDKPIGNFLLDGPAAPH
;
A
#
# COMPACT_ATOMS: atom_id res chain seq x y z
N MET A 1 3.88 -11.45 10.20
CA MET A 1 2.84 -10.47 9.84
C MET A 1 1.50 -11.18 9.78
N ALA A 2 0.44 -10.59 10.35
CA ALA A 2 -0.92 -11.10 10.21
C ALA A 2 -1.48 -10.71 8.82
N VAL A 3 -2.11 -11.66 8.14
CA VAL A 3 -2.72 -11.46 6.83
C VAL A 3 -4.22 -11.63 6.96
N VAL A 4 -4.95 -10.53 6.79
CA VAL A 4 -6.41 -10.49 6.83
C VAL A 4 -6.94 -10.26 5.42
N VAL A 5 -8.00 -10.96 5.06
CA VAL A 5 -8.77 -10.68 3.86
C VAL A 5 -10.17 -10.30 4.30
N ALA A 6 -10.81 -9.37 3.59
CA ALA A 6 -12.22 -9.07 3.78
C ALA A 6 -12.87 -8.69 2.45
N ASP A 7 -14.14 -9.05 2.28
CA ASP A 7 -14.97 -8.66 1.13
C ASP A 7 -15.01 -7.14 0.90
N GLY A 8 -15.18 -6.36 1.97
CA GLY A 8 -15.22 -4.91 1.92
C GLY A 8 -16.44 -4.38 1.15
N LEU A 9 -16.19 -3.51 0.18
CA LEU A 9 -17.21 -2.93 -0.69
C LEU A 9 -17.31 -3.61 -2.06
N SER A 10 -16.40 -4.54 -2.37
CA SER A 10 -16.39 -5.31 -3.61
C SER A 10 -15.83 -6.72 -3.39
N ALA A 11 -16.72 -7.68 -3.11
CA ALA A 11 -16.34 -9.09 -3.02
C ALA A 11 -15.72 -9.62 -4.33
N LEU A 12 -16.12 -9.04 -5.48
CA LEU A 12 -15.56 -9.37 -6.78
C LEU A 12 -14.06 -9.02 -6.88
N ALA A 13 -13.65 -7.87 -6.34
CA ALA A 13 -12.24 -7.47 -6.30
C ALA A 13 -11.39 -8.49 -5.54
N VAL A 14 -11.87 -8.90 -4.36
CA VAL A 14 -11.20 -9.87 -3.50
C VAL A 14 -11.11 -11.22 -4.19
N HIS A 15 -12.21 -11.69 -4.75
CA HIS A 15 -12.26 -12.97 -5.46
C HIS A 15 -11.28 -13.03 -6.64
N ARG A 16 -11.12 -11.93 -7.37
CA ARG A 16 -10.21 -11.85 -8.53
C ARG A 16 -8.74 -11.69 -8.14
N HIS A 17 -8.45 -10.88 -7.12
CA HIS A 17 -7.10 -10.36 -6.92
C HIS A 17 -6.40 -10.86 -5.65
N ALA A 18 -7.14 -11.27 -4.61
CA ALA A 18 -6.52 -11.61 -3.33
C ALA A 18 -5.56 -12.80 -3.45
N VAL A 19 -5.99 -13.91 -4.07
CA VAL A 19 -5.14 -15.11 -4.20
C VAL A 19 -3.91 -14.84 -5.10
N PRO A 20 -4.04 -14.28 -6.32
CA PRO A 20 -2.87 -13.96 -7.13
C PRO A 20 -1.88 -13.01 -6.44
N PHE A 21 -2.38 -12.02 -5.70
CA PHE A 21 -1.53 -11.14 -4.91
C PHE A 21 -0.82 -11.88 -3.77
N LEU A 22 -1.54 -12.70 -3.00
CA LEU A 22 -0.98 -13.45 -1.87
C LEU A 22 0.12 -14.41 -2.29
N ILE A 23 -0.03 -15.07 -3.44
CA ILE A 23 1.03 -15.93 -4.00
C ILE A 23 2.31 -15.12 -4.23
N ARG A 24 2.20 -13.93 -4.84
CA ARG A 24 3.35 -13.05 -5.08
C ARG A 24 3.94 -12.49 -3.80
N LEU A 25 3.10 -12.14 -2.83
CA LEU A 25 3.55 -11.69 -1.51
C LEU A 25 4.30 -12.80 -0.78
N GLU A 26 3.79 -14.03 -0.77
CA GLU A 26 4.43 -15.17 -0.11
C GLU A 26 5.79 -15.50 -0.74
N GLU A 27 5.88 -15.54 -2.07
CA GLU A 27 7.13 -15.76 -2.80
C GLU A 27 8.22 -14.75 -2.37
N GLN A 28 7.90 -13.45 -2.41
CA GLN A 28 8.85 -12.39 -2.07
C GLN A 28 9.14 -12.33 -0.56
N ALA A 29 8.12 -12.47 0.29
CA ALA A 29 8.25 -12.48 1.73
C ALA A 29 9.18 -13.60 2.22
N LYS A 30 9.02 -14.80 1.65
CA LYS A 30 9.88 -15.95 1.96
C LYS A 30 11.34 -15.72 1.56
N ALA A 31 11.57 -15.08 0.42
CA ALA A 31 12.93 -14.73 -0.02
C ALA A 31 13.63 -13.76 0.95
N GLU A 32 12.87 -12.89 1.61
CA GLU A 32 13.36 -11.94 2.62
C GLU A 32 13.32 -12.48 4.06
N GLY A 33 12.89 -13.73 4.27
CA GLY A 33 12.84 -14.37 5.60
C GLY A 33 11.67 -13.91 6.47
N TRP A 34 10.65 -13.29 5.90
CA TRP A 34 9.44 -12.91 6.63
C TRP A 34 8.53 -14.12 6.86
N SER A 35 7.90 -14.17 8.04
CA SER A 35 6.82 -15.12 8.34
C SER A 35 5.45 -14.46 8.18
N LEU A 36 4.55 -15.13 7.46
CA LEU A 36 3.15 -14.73 7.33
C LEU A 36 2.28 -15.67 8.16
N SER A 37 1.23 -15.14 8.78
CA SER A 37 0.20 -15.98 9.41
C SER A 37 -0.57 -16.77 8.35
N PRO A 38 -1.31 -17.82 8.73
CA PRO A 38 -2.45 -18.27 7.94
C PRO A 38 -3.35 -17.08 7.58
N VAL A 39 -4.07 -17.18 6.46
CA VAL A 39 -5.01 -16.13 6.03
C VAL A 39 -6.24 -16.14 6.94
N ILE A 40 -6.55 -15.00 7.53
CA ILE A 40 -7.78 -14.79 8.30
C ILE A 40 -8.82 -14.17 7.38
N MET A 41 -9.98 -14.82 7.24
CA MET A 41 -11.08 -14.34 6.44
C MET A 41 -12.11 -13.64 7.34
N VAL A 42 -12.48 -12.41 6.99
CA VAL A 42 -13.50 -11.63 7.69
C VAL A 42 -14.61 -11.26 6.73
N GLU A 43 -15.84 -11.63 7.04
CA GLU A 43 -17.03 -11.24 6.28
C GLU A 43 -17.55 -9.88 6.75
N GLN A 44 -18.07 -9.07 5.81
CA GLN A 44 -18.56 -7.71 6.07
C GLN A 44 -17.51 -6.81 6.73
N GLY A 45 -16.23 -7.06 6.41
CA GLY A 45 -15.12 -6.40 7.05
C GLY A 45 -15.00 -4.92 6.70
N ARG A 46 -14.43 -4.17 7.63
CA ARG A 46 -13.92 -2.81 7.42
C ARG A 46 -12.46 -2.78 7.82
N VAL A 47 -11.70 -1.81 7.31
CA VAL A 47 -10.25 -1.72 7.50
C VAL A 47 -9.83 -1.89 8.97
N ALA A 48 -10.55 -1.24 9.91
CA ALA A 48 -10.23 -1.27 11.34
C ALA A 48 -10.28 -2.67 11.98
N VAL A 49 -11.00 -3.65 11.40
CA VAL A 49 -11.06 -5.03 11.94
C VAL A 49 -9.69 -5.71 11.92
N ALA A 50 -8.82 -5.30 11.00
CA ALA A 50 -7.46 -5.83 10.89
C ALA A 50 -6.65 -5.57 12.17
N ASP A 51 -6.86 -4.42 12.82
CA ASP A 51 -6.11 -4.07 14.01
C ASP A 51 -6.51 -4.95 15.21
N GLU A 52 -7.80 -5.27 15.34
CA GLU A 52 -8.29 -6.22 16.36
C GLU A 52 -7.74 -7.63 16.12
N VAL A 53 -7.76 -8.12 14.87
CA VAL A 53 -7.17 -9.41 14.52
C VAL A 53 -5.67 -9.42 14.82
N GLY A 54 -4.95 -8.36 14.45
CA GLY A 54 -3.52 -8.22 14.70
C GLY A 54 -3.18 -8.22 16.18
N GLU A 55 -3.95 -7.48 16.99
CA GLU A 55 -3.80 -7.42 18.45
C GLU A 55 -4.04 -8.80 19.10
N LEU A 56 -5.13 -9.48 18.74
CA LEU A 56 -5.47 -10.81 19.27
C LEU A 56 -4.43 -11.88 18.90
N LEU A 57 -3.82 -11.78 17.73
CA LEU A 57 -2.75 -12.68 17.29
C LEU A 57 -1.37 -12.32 17.88
N GLY A 58 -1.24 -11.20 18.60
CA GLY A 58 0.06 -10.68 19.02
C GLY A 58 0.99 -10.38 17.84
N ALA A 59 0.43 -10.04 16.68
CA ALA A 59 1.20 -9.80 15.47
C ALA A 59 1.88 -8.44 15.52
N GLN A 60 3.17 -8.38 15.21
CA GLN A 60 3.92 -7.13 15.15
C GLN A 60 3.39 -6.17 14.06
N MET A 61 2.81 -6.73 13.00
CA MET A 61 2.27 -6.00 11.86
C MET A 61 1.06 -6.76 11.32
N VAL A 62 0.09 -6.03 10.76
CA VAL A 62 -1.06 -6.59 10.05
C VAL A 62 -1.22 -5.91 8.69
N VAL A 63 -1.64 -6.69 7.70
CA VAL A 63 -2.18 -6.18 6.44
C VAL A 63 -3.57 -6.73 6.22
N ILE A 64 -4.51 -5.88 5.80
CA ILE A 64 -5.81 -6.30 5.29
C ILE A 64 -5.92 -6.05 3.80
N LEU A 65 -6.27 -7.11 3.06
CA LEU A 65 -6.66 -7.09 1.66
C LEU A 65 -8.18 -6.91 1.63
N ILE A 66 -8.67 -5.81 1.06
CA ILE A 66 -10.09 -5.48 1.10
C ILE A 66 -10.57 -4.95 -0.25
N GLY A 67 -11.75 -5.39 -0.67
CA GLY A 67 -12.38 -4.89 -1.89
C GLY A 67 -12.77 -3.42 -1.72
N GLU A 68 -12.25 -2.56 -2.59
CA GLU A 68 -12.55 -1.13 -2.55
C GLU A 68 -13.93 -0.84 -3.14
N ARG A 69 -14.41 0.40 -2.94
CA ARG A 69 -15.65 0.85 -3.56
C ARG A 69 -15.52 0.73 -5.08
N PRO A 70 -16.46 0.06 -5.78
CA PRO A 70 -16.48 0.01 -7.23
C PRO A 70 -16.49 1.42 -7.83
N GLY A 71 -15.49 1.73 -8.65
CA GLY A 71 -15.46 2.95 -9.45
C GLY A 71 -16.25 2.77 -10.75
N LEU A 72 -16.60 3.88 -11.40
CA LEU A 72 -17.28 3.87 -12.71
C LEU A 72 -16.48 3.12 -13.78
N SER A 73 -15.15 3.17 -13.72
CA SER A 73 -14.23 2.58 -14.71
C SER A 73 -13.44 1.37 -14.21
N SER A 74 -13.49 1.08 -12.91
CA SER A 74 -12.81 -0.07 -12.30
C SER A 74 -13.65 -0.61 -11.14
N PRO A 75 -14.52 -1.60 -11.42
CA PRO A 75 -15.47 -2.10 -10.42
C PRO A 75 -14.82 -3.06 -9.40
N ASP A 76 -13.54 -3.42 -9.59
CA ASP A 76 -12.91 -4.56 -8.94
C ASP A 76 -11.50 -4.27 -8.37
N SER A 77 -11.18 -3.04 -7.96
CA SER A 77 -9.89 -2.74 -7.32
C SER A 77 -9.73 -3.36 -5.91
N LEU A 78 -8.60 -4.01 -5.66
CA LEU A 78 -8.17 -4.45 -4.32
C LEU A 78 -7.33 -3.36 -3.64
N GLY A 79 -7.61 -3.09 -2.37
CA GLY A 79 -6.81 -2.23 -1.50
C GLY A 79 -6.09 -3.03 -0.43
N LEU A 80 -4.88 -2.58 -0.08
CA LEU A 80 -4.07 -3.11 1.02
C LEU A 80 -3.94 -2.04 2.09
N TYR A 81 -4.32 -2.33 3.32
CA TYR A 81 -4.13 -1.44 4.46
C TYR A 81 -3.19 -2.10 5.46
N PHE A 82 -2.08 -1.44 5.76
CA PHE A 82 -0.98 -1.96 6.57
C PHE A 82 -0.81 -1.14 7.85
N THR A 83 -0.72 -1.83 8.99
CA THR A 83 -0.49 -1.24 10.30
C THR A 83 0.68 -1.93 10.98
N TYR A 84 1.61 -1.14 11.53
CA TYR A 84 2.62 -1.59 12.48
C TYR A 84 2.09 -1.46 13.91
N ALA A 85 2.38 -2.45 14.76
CA ALA A 85 1.87 -2.54 16.12
C ALA A 85 0.34 -2.32 16.20
N PRO A 86 -0.45 -3.16 15.50
CA PRO A 86 -1.90 -3.01 15.46
C PRO A 86 -2.53 -3.05 16.85
N LYS A 87 -3.52 -2.18 17.05
CA LYS A 87 -4.29 -2.07 18.30
C LYS A 87 -5.70 -1.55 18.01
N VAL A 88 -6.69 -2.05 18.76
CA VAL A 88 -8.05 -1.52 18.74
C VAL A 88 -8.04 -0.03 19.13
N GLY A 89 -8.79 0.77 18.37
CA GLY A 89 -8.91 2.22 18.58
C GLY A 89 -7.94 3.08 17.76
N LEU A 90 -7.07 2.48 16.94
CA LEU A 90 -6.27 3.25 15.98
C LEU A 90 -7.16 3.91 14.91
N ASN A 91 -6.78 5.12 14.50
CA ASN A 91 -7.42 5.83 13.39
C ASN A 91 -6.66 5.59 12.06
N ASP A 92 -7.23 6.08 10.95
CA ASP A 92 -6.68 5.85 9.61
C ASP A 92 -5.27 6.45 9.40
N ALA A 93 -4.87 7.44 10.18
CA ALA A 93 -3.54 8.03 10.05
C ALA A 93 -2.40 7.06 10.43
N HIS A 94 -2.71 5.96 11.11
CA HIS A 94 -1.75 4.90 11.44
C HIS A 94 -1.60 3.84 10.35
N ARG A 95 -2.38 3.93 9.28
CA ARG A 95 -2.47 2.89 8.24
C ARG A 95 -1.84 3.38 6.95
N ASN A 96 -0.90 2.62 6.41
CA ASN A 96 -0.47 2.82 5.03
C ASN A 96 -1.53 2.21 4.10
N CYS A 97 -1.75 2.84 2.95
CA CYS A 97 -2.67 2.36 1.92
C CYS A 97 -1.94 2.13 0.61
N ILE A 98 -2.08 0.93 0.04
CA ILE A 98 -1.71 0.61 -1.33
C ILE A 98 -3.00 0.26 -2.07
N SER A 99 -3.45 1.17 -2.91
CA SER A 99 -4.72 1.05 -3.66
C SER A 99 -4.49 0.62 -5.11
N ASN A 100 -5.59 0.39 -5.84
CA ASN A 100 -5.57 0.09 -7.27
C ASN A 100 -4.79 -1.20 -7.63
N VAL A 101 -4.79 -2.20 -6.74
CA VAL A 101 -4.10 -3.48 -6.99
C VAL A 101 -4.95 -4.35 -7.90
N ARG A 102 -4.57 -4.41 -9.19
CA ARG A 102 -5.26 -5.14 -10.27
C ARG A 102 -4.38 -5.19 -11.54
N LEU A 103 -4.81 -5.95 -12.54
CA LEU A 103 -4.03 -6.16 -13.78
C LEU A 103 -3.80 -4.88 -14.59
N GLU A 104 -4.83 -4.03 -14.73
CA GLU A 104 -4.73 -2.75 -15.45
C GLU A 104 -4.45 -1.57 -14.49
N GLY A 105 -3.95 -1.88 -13.30
CA GLY A 105 -3.55 -0.94 -12.27
C GLY A 105 -2.15 -1.27 -11.75
N LEU A 106 -2.00 -1.26 -10.42
CA LEU A 106 -0.77 -1.68 -9.77
C LEU A 106 -0.66 -3.21 -9.82
N SER A 107 0.37 -3.71 -10.50
CA SER A 107 0.61 -5.15 -10.62
C SER A 107 0.84 -5.79 -9.24
N TYR A 108 0.51 -7.08 -9.12
CA TYR A 108 0.68 -7.83 -7.88
C TYR A 108 2.14 -7.84 -7.38
N GLY A 109 3.09 -7.97 -8.30
CA GLY A 109 4.52 -7.97 -7.97
C GLY A 109 4.99 -6.62 -7.40
N MET A 110 4.55 -5.50 -8.01
CA MET A 110 4.88 -4.17 -7.50
C MET A 110 4.14 -3.86 -6.19
N ALA A 111 2.90 -4.29 -6.03
CA ALA A 111 2.15 -4.15 -4.79
C ALA A 111 2.82 -4.92 -3.63
N ALA A 112 3.26 -6.17 -3.88
CA ALA A 112 3.98 -6.98 -2.90
C ALA A 112 5.33 -6.33 -2.53
N HIS A 113 6.08 -5.85 -3.53
CA HIS A 113 7.35 -5.16 -3.30
C HIS A 113 7.17 -3.90 -2.42
N ARG A 114 6.14 -3.09 -2.69
CA ARG A 114 5.82 -1.91 -1.86
C ARG A 114 5.42 -2.30 -0.44
N LEU A 115 4.59 -3.33 -0.28
CA LEU A 115 4.21 -3.81 1.05
C LEU A 115 5.43 -4.28 1.84
N LEU A 116 6.35 -5.04 1.21
CA LEU A 116 7.59 -5.48 1.85
C LEU A 116 8.53 -4.33 2.19
N TYR A 117 8.61 -3.31 1.32
CA TYR A 117 9.32 -2.07 1.64
C TYR A 117 8.74 -1.41 2.91
N LEU A 118 7.42 -1.24 2.98
CA LEU A 118 6.75 -0.69 4.16
C LEU A 118 7.01 -1.54 5.41
N MET A 119 6.95 -2.87 5.30
CA MET A 119 7.26 -3.77 6.41
C MET A 119 8.69 -3.59 6.93
N ARG A 120 9.68 -3.51 6.04
CA ARG A 120 11.09 -3.26 6.41
C ARG A 120 11.24 -1.95 7.16
N GLU A 121 10.72 -0.87 6.59
CA GLU A 121 10.85 0.45 7.20
C GLU A 121 10.05 0.59 8.49
N ALA A 122 8.88 -0.04 8.57
CA ALA A 122 8.09 -0.11 9.78
C ALA A 122 8.82 -0.89 10.89
N CYS A 123 9.45 -2.01 10.57
CA CYS A 123 10.28 -2.74 11.54
C CYS A 123 11.48 -1.90 12.01
N ARG A 124 12.16 -1.21 11.09
CA ARG A 124 13.34 -0.39 11.38
C ARG A 124 13.01 0.83 12.24
N ARG A 125 11.87 1.48 11.98
CA ARG A 125 11.49 2.78 12.56
C ARG A 125 10.38 2.69 13.60
N GLN A 126 9.73 1.53 13.71
CA GLN A 126 8.59 1.25 14.57
C GLN A 126 7.39 2.17 14.35
N ILE A 127 7.08 2.47 13.09
CA ILE A 127 5.98 3.36 12.69
C ILE A 127 5.27 2.84 11.44
N SER A 128 4.03 3.26 11.23
CA SER A 128 3.25 3.13 9.99
C SER A 128 2.38 4.36 9.77
N GLY A 129 1.62 4.35 8.67
CA GLY A 129 0.67 5.40 8.33
C GLY A 129 1.34 6.67 7.82
N VAL A 130 0.78 7.84 8.15
CA VAL A 130 1.23 9.14 7.61
C VAL A 130 2.70 9.46 7.94
N ASN A 131 3.24 8.85 9.00
CA ASN A 131 4.63 9.02 9.42
C ASN A 131 5.61 8.13 8.65
N LEU A 132 5.11 7.17 7.86
CA LEU A 132 5.89 6.27 7.02
C LEU A 132 5.47 6.44 5.55
N LYS A 133 6.25 7.19 4.77
CA LYS A 133 5.95 7.41 3.35
C LYS A 133 6.35 6.20 2.50
N ASP A 134 5.59 5.95 1.44
CA ASP A 134 5.94 4.97 0.40
C ASP A 134 6.99 5.60 -0.53
N GLU A 135 8.26 5.45 -0.19
CA GLU A 135 9.40 5.91 -1.01
C GLU A 135 9.94 4.80 -1.92
N ALA A 136 9.25 3.66 -2.02
CA ALA A 136 9.70 2.50 -2.80
C ALA A 136 9.89 2.81 -4.31
N GLN A 137 9.24 3.86 -4.82
CA GLN A 137 9.45 4.36 -6.20
C GLN A 137 10.75 5.17 -6.36
N LEU A 138 11.22 5.86 -5.33
CA LEU A 138 12.39 6.74 -5.42
C LEU A 138 13.69 5.94 -5.59
N GLN A 139 13.77 4.76 -4.96
CA GLN A 139 14.97 3.91 -5.03
C GLN A 139 15.21 3.25 -6.41
N THR A 140 14.24 3.28 -7.32
CA THR A 140 14.39 2.66 -8.65
C THR A 140 15.03 3.58 -9.70
N LEU A 141 15.24 4.88 -9.38
CA LEU A 141 15.69 5.89 -10.35
C LEU A 141 17.11 6.42 -10.11
N ASP A 142 17.83 5.96 -9.08
CA ASP A 142 19.16 6.48 -8.74
C ASP A 142 20.35 5.63 -9.26
N SER A 143 20.11 4.72 -10.21
CA SER A 143 21.17 3.95 -10.88
C SER A 143 21.20 4.19 -12.40
N ASP A 144 21.45 5.44 -12.80
CA ASP A 144 22.44 5.84 -13.80
C ASP A 144 22.21 7.32 -14.18
N GLY A 145 23.16 8.17 -13.79
CA GLY A 145 23.12 9.60 -14.07
C GLY A 145 24.50 10.22 -14.05
N SER A 146 25.35 9.88 -15.02
CA SER A 146 26.50 10.71 -15.37
C SER A 146 26.27 11.39 -16.73
N ALA A 147 25.96 12.69 -16.66
CA ALA A 147 26.10 13.75 -17.68
C ALA A 147 25.11 13.68 -18.87
N GLU A 148 24.48 14.76 -19.37
CA GLU A 148 24.91 16.17 -19.48
C GLU A 148 23.75 17.17 -19.41
N HIS A 149 24.17 18.41 -19.18
CA HIS A 149 23.48 19.67 -18.95
C HIS A 149 22.66 20.19 -20.15
N SER A 150 21.41 20.65 -19.94
CA SER A 150 20.88 21.78 -20.71
C SER A 150 20.00 22.66 -19.81
N ASP A 151 20.52 23.85 -19.55
CA ASP A 151 19.92 24.91 -18.77
C ASP A 151 18.76 25.55 -19.56
N LYS A 152 17.53 25.29 -19.14
CA LYS A 152 16.36 26.07 -19.55
C LYS A 152 15.48 26.29 -18.32
N PRO A 153 15.24 27.53 -17.90
CA PRO A 153 14.36 27.78 -16.77
C PRO A 153 12.93 27.43 -17.20
N ILE A 154 12.34 26.43 -16.54
CA ILE A 154 10.91 26.13 -16.64
C ILE A 154 10.20 27.24 -15.87
N GLY A 155 9.62 28.19 -16.59
CA GLY A 155 8.79 29.27 -16.02
C GLY A 155 7.63 28.66 -15.23
N ASN A 156 7.52 29.05 -13.97
CA ASN A 156 6.49 28.57 -13.06
C ASN A 156 5.18 29.32 -13.35
N PHE A 157 4.19 28.65 -13.94
CA PHE A 157 2.91 29.22 -14.42
C PHE A 157 2.07 29.92 -13.33
N LEU A 158 2.44 29.81 -12.06
CA LEU A 158 1.70 30.36 -10.91
C LEU A 158 2.25 31.68 -10.36
N LEU A 159 3.27 32.30 -10.99
CA LEU A 159 3.90 33.52 -10.47
C LEU A 159 3.78 34.76 -11.37
N ASP A 160 3.28 34.63 -12.60
CA ASP A 160 3.08 35.79 -13.47
C ASP A 160 1.70 36.42 -13.21
N GLY A 161 1.69 37.45 -12.35
CA GLY A 161 0.55 38.35 -12.19
C GLY A 161 0.23 39.10 -13.49
N PRO A 162 -0.97 39.69 -13.62
CA PRO A 162 -1.42 40.28 -14.88
C PRO A 162 -0.57 41.50 -15.26
N ALA A 163 -0.05 41.49 -16.49
CA ALA A 163 0.68 42.63 -17.06
C ALA A 163 -0.24 43.86 -17.20
N ALA A 164 0.25 45.01 -16.73
CA ALA A 164 -0.46 46.29 -16.79
C ALA A 164 -0.57 46.83 -18.23
N PRO A 165 -1.61 47.63 -18.55
CA PRO A 165 -1.87 48.09 -19.91
C PRO A 165 -1.06 49.37 -20.24
N HIS A 166 -0.59 49.44 -21.48
CA HIS A 166 -0.29 50.69 -22.19
C HIS A 166 -1.05 50.71 -23.52
#